data_AF-A0A963RJZ8-F1
#
_entry.id   AF-A0A963RJZ8-F1
#
_cell.length_a   1.000
_cell.length_b   1.000
_cell.length_c   1.000
_cell.angle_alpha   90.00
_cell.angle_beta   90.00
_cell.angle_gamma   90.00
#
_symmetry.space_group_name_H-M   'P 1'
#
loop_
_entity.id
_entity.type
_entity.pdbx_description
1 polymer ?
#
loop_
_entity_poly.entity_id
_entity_poly.type
_entity_poly.pdbx_seq_one_letter_code
_entity_poly.pdbx_strand_id
1 'polypeptide(L)'
;MNAPLKALATLIALGLTATAMPAFAAQQHDRAPTAQVVDRDAHGRATVVRVDGRDYAVCRQGREDECINPREAGLNFGNVPIDYWPGQPASQIDHPLPQHQPARN
;
A
#
# COMPACT_ATOMS: atom_id res chain seq x y z
N MET A 1 73.68 28.73 -22.93
CA MET A 1 73.59 29.41 -24.25
C MET A 1 72.21 29.09 -24.82
N ASN A 2 71.59 30.02 -25.54
CA ASN A 2 70.12 30.21 -25.53
C ASN A 2 69.60 30.34 -26.99
N ALA A 3 68.32 30.17 -27.38
CA ALA A 3 67.04 29.90 -26.68
C ALA A 3 66.17 29.05 -27.67
N PRO A 4 64.87 29.30 -27.99
CA PRO A 4 63.68 29.85 -27.29
C PRO A 4 62.44 28.93 -27.47
N LEU A 5 61.21 29.50 -27.47
CA LEU A 5 59.91 28.93 -27.96
C LEU A 5 59.21 27.90 -27.03
N LYS A 6 57.87 27.88 -26.83
CA LYS A 6 56.72 28.67 -27.36
C LYS A 6 55.73 29.03 -26.23
N ALA A 7 54.93 30.08 -26.43
CA ALA A 7 53.73 30.32 -25.62
C ALA A 7 52.60 29.36 -25.99
N LEU A 8 51.77 28.99 -25.00
CA LEU A 8 50.42 28.44 -25.19
C LEU A 8 49.58 28.77 -23.95
N ALA A 9 48.68 29.74 -24.07
CA ALA A 9 47.75 30.11 -23.01
C ALA A 9 46.64 29.05 -22.90
N THR A 10 46.39 28.53 -21.70
CA THR A 10 45.31 27.56 -21.46
C THR A 10 44.20 28.23 -20.67
N LEU A 11 43.21 28.76 -21.39
CA LEU A 11 41.96 29.25 -20.81
C LEU A 11 41.09 28.05 -20.39
N ILE A 12 41.07 27.72 -19.11
CA ILE A 12 40.15 26.70 -18.58
C ILE A 12 38.83 27.38 -18.19
N ALA A 13 37.88 27.42 -19.13
CA ALA A 13 36.52 27.85 -18.86
C ALA A 13 35.75 26.74 -18.12
N LEU A 14 35.69 26.78 -16.79
CA LEU A 14 34.78 25.93 -16.03
C LEU A 14 33.35 26.49 -16.13
N GLY A 15 32.58 25.95 -17.07
CA GLY A 15 31.13 26.15 -17.10
C GLY A 15 30.46 25.34 -15.98
N LEU A 16 29.94 26.00 -14.95
CA LEU A 16 29.07 25.37 -13.96
C LEU A 16 27.65 25.24 -14.52
N THR A 17 27.38 24.15 -15.24
CA THR A 17 26.00 23.76 -15.58
C THR A 17 25.32 23.12 -14.37
N ALA A 18 24.74 23.98 -13.51
CA ALA A 18 23.92 23.56 -12.38
C ALA A 18 22.62 22.90 -12.88
N THR A 19 22.68 21.59 -13.12
CA THR A 19 21.51 20.77 -13.46
C THR A 19 20.69 20.52 -12.19
N ALA A 20 19.65 21.32 -12.00
CA ALA A 20 18.67 21.10 -10.95
C ALA A 20 17.91 19.77 -11.21
N MET A 21 18.38 18.69 -10.60
CA MET A 21 17.67 17.42 -10.65
C MET A 21 16.39 17.51 -9.81
N PRO A 22 15.21 17.12 -10.35
CA PRO A 22 14.00 17.07 -9.56
C PRO A 22 14.15 16.00 -8.48
N ALA A 23 14.03 16.42 -7.22
CA ALA A 23 13.98 15.50 -6.10
C ALA A 23 12.64 14.74 -6.13
N PHE A 24 12.62 13.57 -6.77
CA PHE A 24 11.54 12.61 -6.59
C PHE A 24 11.55 12.16 -5.14
N ALA A 25 10.62 12.69 -4.34
CA ALA A 25 10.36 12.19 -3.00
C ALA A 25 9.98 10.71 -3.12
N ALA A 26 10.89 9.83 -2.70
CA ALA A 26 10.61 8.40 -2.62
C ALA A 26 9.55 8.21 -1.54
N GLN A 27 8.28 8.14 -1.97
CA GLN A 27 7.17 7.90 -1.07
C GLN A 27 7.28 6.46 -0.57
N GLN A 28 7.94 6.31 0.58
CA GLN A 28 7.93 5.11 1.39
C GLN A 28 6.51 4.94 1.95
N HIS A 29 5.60 4.48 1.11
CA HIS A 29 4.45 3.74 1.60
C HIS A 29 5.01 2.51 2.29
N ASP A 30 4.86 2.47 3.62
CA ASP A 30 5.25 1.32 4.42
C ASP A 30 4.70 0.06 3.77
N ARG A 31 5.61 -0.85 3.44
CA ARG A 31 5.27 -2.08 2.72
C ARG A 31 4.35 -2.89 3.63
N ALA A 32 3.05 -2.92 3.29
CA ALA A 32 2.03 -3.61 4.08
C ALA A 32 2.56 -4.98 4.55
N PRO A 33 2.53 -5.25 5.87
CA PRO A 33 3.22 -6.41 6.43
C PRO A 33 2.62 -7.69 5.83
N THR A 34 3.39 -8.34 4.96
CA THR A 34 2.96 -9.57 4.31
C THR A 34 2.90 -10.68 5.35
N ALA A 35 1.70 -10.96 5.85
CA ALA A 35 1.52 -11.86 6.98
C ALA A 35 1.93 -13.30 6.60
N GLN A 36 2.60 -13.98 7.52
CA GLN A 36 2.95 -15.39 7.31
C GLN A 36 1.72 -16.25 7.60
N VAL A 37 1.32 -17.12 6.68
CA VAL A 37 0.21 -18.06 6.91
C VAL A 37 0.66 -19.15 7.86
N VAL A 38 0.02 -19.23 9.03
CA VAL A 38 0.33 -20.21 10.09
C VAL A 38 -0.58 -21.44 9.98
N ASP A 39 -1.85 -21.24 9.63
CA ASP A 39 -2.85 -22.31 9.50
C ASP A 39 -3.74 -22.12 8.27
N ARG A 40 -4.33 -23.22 7.77
CA ARG A 40 -5.24 -23.23 6.62
C ARG A 40 -6.43 -24.18 6.83
N ASP A 41 -7.60 -23.79 6.32
CA ASP A 41 -8.79 -24.64 6.27
C ASP A 41 -8.65 -25.81 5.27
N ALA A 42 -9.62 -26.73 5.30
CA ALA A 42 -9.69 -27.86 4.37
C ALA A 42 -9.84 -27.47 2.88
N HIS A 43 -10.08 -26.19 2.59
CA HIS A 43 -10.14 -25.62 1.24
C HIS A 43 -8.85 -24.84 0.89
N GLY A 44 -7.82 -24.90 1.74
CA GLY A 44 -6.53 -24.25 1.56
C GLY A 44 -6.51 -22.74 1.85
N ARG A 45 -7.59 -22.16 2.41
CA ARG A 45 -7.64 -20.72 2.76
C ARG A 45 -6.98 -20.48 4.12
N ALA A 46 -6.23 -19.39 4.26
CA ALA A 46 -5.60 -19.04 5.51
C ALA A 46 -6.63 -18.75 6.62
N THR A 47 -6.47 -19.38 7.76
CA THR A 47 -7.33 -19.27 8.96
C THR A 47 -6.65 -18.51 10.08
N VAL A 48 -5.33 -18.64 10.20
CA VAL A 48 -4.46 -17.91 11.13
C VAL A 48 -3.25 -17.38 10.37
N VAL A 49 -2.89 -16.13 10.62
CA VAL A 49 -1.68 -15.50 10.09
C VAL A 49 -0.86 -14.85 11.20
N ARG A 50 0.45 -14.76 11.00
CA ARG A 50 1.38 -14.08 11.90
C ARG A 50 1.81 -12.74 11.32
N VAL A 51 1.62 -11.68 12.11
CA VAL A 51 2.05 -10.31 11.83
C VAL A 51 2.87 -9.84 13.03
N ASP A 52 4.09 -9.36 12.79
CA ASP A 52 5.02 -8.84 13.81
C ASP A 52 5.19 -9.77 15.04
N GLY A 53 5.24 -11.07 14.78
CA GLY A 53 5.42 -12.11 15.81
C GLY A 53 4.14 -12.50 16.57
N ARG A 54 2.99 -11.85 16.33
CA ARG A 54 1.70 -12.21 16.93
C ARG A 54 0.79 -12.92 15.93
N ASP A 55 0.06 -13.93 16.42
CA ASP A 55 -0.96 -14.63 15.65
C ASP A 55 -2.30 -13.89 15.69
N TYR A 56 -2.95 -13.82 14.54
CA TYR A 56 -4.29 -13.27 14.35
C TYR A 56 -5.14 -14.25 13.57
N ALA A 57 -6.39 -14.45 14.00
CA ALA A 57 -7.38 -15.15 13.19
C ALA A 57 -7.73 -14.29 11.97
N VAL A 58 -7.89 -14.91 10.81
CA VAL A 58 -8.35 -14.21 9.59
C VAL A 58 -9.88 -14.03 9.65
N CYS A 59 -10.36 -12.82 9.33
CA CYS A 59 -11.80 -12.53 9.33
C CYS A 59 -12.56 -13.39 8.31
N ARG A 60 -13.77 -13.81 8.70
CA ARG A 60 -14.64 -14.71 7.92
C ARG A 60 -16.10 -14.49 8.31
N GLN A 61 -17.04 -15.03 7.54
CA GLN A 61 -18.46 -14.98 7.89
C GLN A 61 -18.70 -15.50 9.32
N GLY A 62 -19.35 -14.68 10.16
CA GLY A 62 -19.59 -14.98 11.58
C GLY A 62 -18.39 -14.69 12.51
N ARG A 63 -17.33 -14.04 12.02
CA ARG A 63 -16.27 -13.41 12.82
C ARG A 63 -15.73 -12.19 12.06
N GLU A 64 -16.33 -11.04 12.38
CA GLU A 64 -15.96 -9.72 11.86
C GLU A 64 -15.11 -8.93 12.86
N ASP A 65 -15.26 -9.19 14.16
CA ASP A 65 -14.44 -8.64 15.24
C ASP A 65 -13.25 -9.55 15.63
N GLU A 66 -12.27 -8.96 16.32
CA GLU A 66 -11.08 -9.64 16.89
C GLU A 66 -10.26 -10.46 15.88
N CYS A 67 -10.32 -10.07 14.61
CA CYS A 67 -9.66 -10.74 13.49
C CYS A 67 -8.93 -9.74 12.60
N ILE A 68 -7.96 -10.21 11.82
CA ILE A 68 -7.32 -9.41 10.79
C ILE A 68 -8.07 -9.57 9.46
N ASN A 69 -8.38 -8.45 8.82
CA ASN A 69 -8.97 -8.46 7.48
C ASN A 69 -7.98 -9.14 6.51
N PRO A 70 -8.42 -10.10 5.67
CA PRO A 70 -7.56 -10.78 4.71
C PRO A 70 -6.68 -9.83 3.87
N ARG A 71 -7.18 -8.65 3.50
CA ARG A 71 -6.42 -7.67 2.69
C ARG A 71 -5.28 -7.01 3.45
N GLU A 72 -5.50 -6.64 4.71
CA GLU A 72 -4.47 -6.09 5.60
C GLU A 72 -3.39 -7.14 5.91
N ALA A 73 -3.76 -8.42 5.91
CA ALA A 73 -2.82 -9.54 5.98
C ALA A 73 -2.07 -9.83 4.67
N GLY A 74 -2.32 -9.09 3.58
CA GLY A 74 -1.72 -9.32 2.27
C GLY A 74 -2.28 -10.53 1.50
N LEU A 75 -3.43 -11.07 1.91
CA LEU A 75 -4.09 -12.21 1.26
C LEU A 75 -4.96 -11.74 0.09
N ASN A 76 -5.05 -12.56 -0.96
CA ASN A 76 -5.78 -12.22 -2.19
C ASN A 76 -7.28 -12.60 -2.15
N PHE A 77 -7.95 -12.37 -1.01
CA PHE A 77 -9.40 -12.58 -0.84
C PHE A 77 -9.98 -11.56 0.15
N GLY A 78 -11.28 -11.65 0.47
CA GLY A 78 -11.94 -10.79 1.48
C GLY A 78 -12.44 -9.43 0.96
N ASN A 79 -12.32 -9.18 -0.35
CA ASN A 79 -12.65 -7.92 -1.00
C ASN A 79 -13.80 -8.09 -2.01
N VAL A 80 -14.99 -8.38 -1.50
CA VAL A 80 -16.23 -8.21 -2.27
C VAL A 80 -16.56 -6.71 -2.21
N PRO A 81 -16.85 -6.03 -3.34
CA PRO A 81 -17.38 -4.66 -3.31
C PRO A 81 -18.66 -4.60 -2.48
N ILE A 82 -18.98 -3.45 -1.87
CA ILE A 82 -20.30 -3.28 -1.28
C ILE A 82 -21.35 -3.27 -2.41
N ASP A 83 -22.42 -4.04 -2.26
CA ASP A 83 -23.48 -4.11 -3.29
C ASP A 83 -24.17 -2.77 -3.48
N TYR A 84 -24.30 -1.98 -2.40
CA TYR A 84 -24.80 -0.61 -2.47
C TYR A 84 -24.35 0.27 -1.30
N TRP A 85 -24.40 1.59 -1.52
CA TRP A 85 -24.26 2.60 -0.46
C TRP A 85 -25.66 3.11 -0.05
N PRO A 86 -26.01 3.17 1.25
CA PRO A 86 -27.33 3.63 1.72
C PRO A 86 -27.56 5.14 1.59
N GLY A 87 -26.59 5.90 1.08
CA GLY A 87 -26.70 7.36 0.88
C GLY A 87 -26.18 8.20 2.05
N GLN A 88 -26.00 7.62 3.24
CA GLN A 88 -25.59 8.31 4.46
C GLN A 88 -24.64 7.46 5.32
N PRO A 89 -23.80 8.07 6.18
CA PRO A 89 -22.90 7.34 7.09
C PRO A 89 -23.66 6.47 8.09
N ALA A 90 -23.05 5.35 8.52
CA ALA A 90 -23.66 4.42 9.48
C ALA A 90 -24.07 5.08 10.81
N SER A 91 -23.37 6.13 11.25
CA SER A 91 -23.72 6.90 12.46
C SER A 91 -25.00 7.74 12.35
N GLN A 92 -25.60 7.83 11.17
CA GLN A 92 -26.84 8.55 10.89
C GLN A 92 -28.01 7.60 10.56
N ILE A 93 -27.82 6.29 10.77
CA ILE A 93 -28.81 5.26 10.44
C ILE A 93 -29.31 4.63 11.74
N ASP A 94 -30.59 4.86 12.04
CA ASP A 94 -31.29 4.40 13.25
C ASP A 94 -32.18 3.16 13.02
N HIS A 95 -32.23 2.67 11.78
CA HIS A 95 -33.09 1.57 11.33
C HIS A 95 -32.29 0.48 10.59
N PRO A 96 -32.79 -0.78 10.55
CA PRO A 96 -32.16 -1.84 9.78
C PRO A 96 -32.08 -1.52 8.28
N LEU A 97 -30.92 -1.76 7.67
CA LEU A 97 -30.73 -1.64 6.24
C LEU A 97 -31.19 -2.92 5.49
N PRO A 98 -31.77 -2.80 4.29
CA PRO A 98 -32.00 -3.96 3.44
C PRO A 98 -30.67 -4.60 3.01
N GLN A 99 -30.65 -5.90 2.75
CA GLN A 99 -29.42 -6.59 2.33
C GLN A 99 -28.97 -6.25 0.90
N HIS A 100 -29.87 -5.72 0.07
CA HIS A 100 -29.63 -5.40 -1.34
C HIS A 100 -30.15 -4.00 -1.68
N GLN A 101 -29.67 -3.40 -2.77
CA GLN A 101 -30.16 -2.09 -3.22
C GLN A 101 -31.68 -2.15 -3.47
N PRO A 102 -32.50 -1.28 -2.83
CA PRO A 102 -33.89 -1.14 -3.20
C PRO A 102 -34.01 -0.62 -4.64
N ALA A 103 -35.07 -1.03 -5.33
CA ALA A 103 -35.35 -0.56 -6.69
C ALA A 103 -35.43 0.97 -6.73
N ARG A 104 -34.78 1.58 -7.72
CA ARG A 104 -34.92 3.01 -8.01
C ARG A 104 -36.14 3.19 -8.90
N ASN A 105 -37.15 3.87 -8.39
CA ASN A 105 -38.36 4.27 -9.12
C ASN A 105 -38.09 5.54 -9.94
#